data_AF-A0A1Q9N2I6-F1
#
_entry.id   AF-A0A1Q9N2I6-F1
#
_cell.length_a   1.000
_cell.length_b   1.000
_cell.length_c   1.000
_cell.angle_alpha   90.00
_cell.angle_beta   90.00
_cell.angle_gamma   90.00
#
_symmetry.space_group_name_H-M   'P 1'
#
loop_
_entity.id
_entity.type
_entity.pdbx_description
1 polymer ?
#
loop_
_entity_poly.entity_id
_entity_poly.type
_entity_poly.pdbx_seq_one_letter_code
_entity_poly.pdbx_strand_id
1 'polypeptide(L)'
;MPEFSEEALRKIAKEKVGKRLAIQIHVAAYIGVNLLLAVINLLPIFSGSVYLFPHHWWFLWPACSWAVGLVMHVASYLIWLAGVTSRSKKGLLYHMIAYITVNTYLIFVWWMSGSGYIWFLYPLFGWLVGLIIHSVTIRPKSGEMSWMDKKVEDELAKIKAKEMKEKSLKGV
;
A
#
# COMPACT_ATOMS: atom_id res chain seq x y z
N MET A 1 1.04 -26.98 20.96
CA MET A 1 0.84 -25.61 20.43
C MET A 1 -0.44 -25.08 21.04
N PRO A 2 -0.55 -23.81 21.49
CA PRO A 2 -1.83 -23.30 21.94
C PRO A 2 -2.82 -23.38 20.78
N GLU A 3 -3.87 -24.17 20.95
CA GLU A 3 -4.96 -24.28 20.00
C GLU A 3 -5.69 -22.94 20.01
N PHE A 4 -5.56 -22.18 18.91
CA PHE A 4 -6.26 -20.91 18.76
C PHE A 4 -7.77 -21.17 18.84
N SER A 5 -8.49 -20.40 19.64
CA SER A 5 -9.95 -20.48 19.68
C SER A 5 -10.54 -20.32 18.27
N GLU A 6 -11.59 -21.08 17.94
CA GLU A 6 -12.24 -20.98 16.63
C GLU A 6 -12.65 -19.54 16.29
N GLU A 7 -13.03 -18.76 17.31
CA GLU A 7 -13.35 -17.35 17.17
C GLU A 7 -12.16 -16.51 16.68
N ALA A 8 -10.96 -16.74 17.22
CA ALA A 8 -9.73 -16.08 16.79
C ALA A 8 -9.38 -16.45 15.34
N LEU A 9 -9.50 -17.72 14.97
CA LEU A 9 -9.29 -18.19 13.59
C LEU A 9 -10.31 -17.55 12.63
N ARG A 10 -11.59 -17.49 13.02
CA ARG A 10 -12.65 -16.86 12.25
C ARG A 10 -12.42 -15.36 12.06
N LYS A 11 -11.93 -14.67 13.09
CA LYS A 11 -11.59 -13.23 13.03
C LYS A 11 -10.46 -12.98 12.02
N ILE A 12 -9.38 -13.76 12.09
CA ILE A 12 -8.25 -13.66 11.15
C ILE A 12 -8.71 -13.98 9.72
N ALA A 13 -9.50 -15.03 9.53
CA ALA A 13 -10.06 -15.39 8.23
C ALA A 13 -10.93 -14.26 7.65
N LYS A 14 -11.83 -13.67 8.46
CA LYS A 14 -12.68 -12.55 8.05
C LYS A 14 -11.84 -11.32 7.67
N GLU A 15 -10.81 -11.00 8.44
CA GLU A 15 -9.90 -9.89 8.14
C GLU A 15 -9.15 -10.10 6.82
N LYS A 16 -8.63 -11.32 6.60
CA LYS A 16 -7.93 -11.69 5.36
C LYS A 16 -8.84 -11.56 4.15
N VAL A 17 -10.07 -12.10 4.23
CA VAL A 17 -11.07 -12.02 3.15
C VAL A 17 -11.45 -10.57 2.89
N GLY A 18 -11.71 -9.78 3.94
CA GLY A 18 -12.05 -8.37 3.81
C GLY A 18 -10.96 -7.55 3.13
N LYS A 19 -9.70 -7.72 3.53
CA LYS A 19 -8.56 -7.04 2.89
C LYS A 19 -8.36 -7.46 1.43
N ARG A 20 -8.50 -8.75 1.14
CA ARG A 20 -8.43 -9.27 -0.24
C ARG A 20 -9.54 -8.67 -1.11
N LEU A 21 -10.77 -8.64 -0.60
CA LEU A 21 -11.91 -8.05 -1.30
C LEU A 21 -11.67 -6.56 -1.57
N ALA A 22 -11.18 -5.81 -0.58
CA ALA A 22 -10.86 -4.39 -0.76
C ALA A 22 -9.88 -4.17 -1.93
N ILE A 23 -8.82 -4.97 -2.04
CA ILE A 23 -7.87 -4.87 -3.16
C ILE A 23 -8.52 -5.27 -4.47
N GLN A 24 -9.32 -6.35 -4.49
CA GLN A 24 -10.03 -6.77 -5.69
C GLN A 24 -10.93 -5.65 -6.21
N ILE A 25 -11.63 -4.94 -5.32
CA ILE A 25 -12.44 -3.77 -5.69
C ILE A 25 -11.57 -2.66 -6.28
N HIS A 26 -10.44 -2.31 -5.66
CA HIS A 26 -9.54 -1.27 -6.19
C HIS A 26 -8.93 -1.65 -7.55
N VAL A 27 -8.52 -2.91 -7.72
CA VAL A 27 -8.00 -3.43 -9.00
C VAL A 27 -9.11 -3.42 -10.06
N ALA A 28 -10.31 -3.89 -9.73
CA ALA A 28 -11.44 -3.90 -10.65
C ALA A 28 -11.86 -2.48 -11.06
N ALA A 29 -11.92 -1.55 -10.10
CA ALA A 29 -12.19 -0.14 -10.38
C ALA A 29 -11.10 0.47 -11.26
N TYR A 30 -9.82 0.21 -10.97
CA TYR A 30 -8.72 0.66 -11.80
C TYR A 30 -8.84 0.15 -13.23
N ILE A 31 -9.08 -1.15 -13.43
CA ILE A 31 -9.21 -1.74 -14.77
C ILE A 31 -10.45 -1.17 -15.48
N GLY A 32 -11.62 -1.21 -14.84
CA GLY A 32 -12.88 -0.79 -15.45
C GLY A 32 -12.89 0.68 -15.84
N VAL A 33 -12.43 1.56 -14.95
CA VAL A 33 -12.34 3.00 -15.23
C VAL A 33 -11.33 3.28 -16.34
N ASN A 34 -10.13 2.68 -16.30
CA ASN A 34 -9.13 2.95 -17.34
C ASN A 34 -9.52 2.39 -18.71
N LEU A 35 -10.20 1.24 -18.77
CA LEU A 35 -10.79 0.74 -20.01
C LEU A 35 -11.86 1.70 -20.55
N LEU A 36 -12.74 2.21 -19.68
CA LEU A 36 -13.72 3.21 -20.06
C LEU A 36 -13.05 4.50 -20.58
N LEU A 37 -12.05 5.02 -19.88
CA LEU A 37 -11.33 6.23 -20.31
C LEU A 37 -10.59 6.00 -21.64
N ALA A 38 -10.02 4.82 -21.86
CA ALA A 38 -9.40 4.46 -23.13
C ALA A 38 -10.44 4.41 -24.27
N VAL A 39 -11.61 3.81 -24.03
CA VAL A 39 -12.73 3.82 -24.99
C VAL A 39 -13.15 5.26 -25.29
N ILE A 40 -13.37 6.09 -24.27
CA ILE A 40 -13.74 7.52 -24.45
C ILE A 40 -12.66 8.26 -25.26
N ASN A 41 -11.38 8.02 -24.98
CA ASN A 41 -10.26 8.62 -25.71
C ASN A 41 -10.29 8.26 -27.20
N LEU A 42 -10.62 7.00 -27.53
CA LEU A 42 -10.71 6.52 -28.92
C LEU A 42 -11.97 6.99 -29.66
N LEU A 43 -13.01 7.43 -28.95
CA LEU A 43 -14.24 7.90 -29.57
C LEU A 43 -14.05 9.31 -30.17
N PRO A 44 -14.24 9.48 -31.49
CA PRO A 44 -14.10 10.77 -32.18
C PRO A 44 -14.95 11.89 -31.57
N ILE A 45 -16.17 11.55 -31.12
CA ILE A 45 -17.13 12.50 -30.56
C ILE A 45 -16.68 13.17 -29.24
N PHE A 46 -15.80 12.51 -28.49
CA PHE A 46 -15.28 13.03 -27.22
C PHE A 46 -13.84 13.56 -27.35
N SER A 47 -13.08 13.06 -28.32
CA SER A 47 -11.71 13.51 -28.56
C SER A 47 -11.61 14.81 -29.37
N GLY A 48 -12.73 15.32 -29.92
CA GLY A 48 -12.74 16.49 -30.79
C GLY A 48 -11.99 16.26 -32.12
N SER A 49 -11.69 15.00 -32.43
CA SER A 49 -10.95 14.57 -33.62
C SER A 49 -11.90 13.96 -34.63
N VAL A 50 -11.74 14.29 -35.91
CA VAL A 50 -12.47 13.63 -37.02
C VAL A 50 -11.85 12.25 -37.34
N TYR A 51 -10.67 11.95 -36.80
CA TYR A 51 -9.94 10.70 -37.03
C TYR A 51 -10.16 9.68 -35.92
N LEU A 52 -10.22 8.40 -36.31
CA LEU A 52 -10.32 7.24 -35.41
C LEU A 52 -9.09 7.05 -34.49
N PHE A 53 -7.97 7.72 -34.80
CA PHE A 53 -6.73 7.65 -34.01
C PHE A 53 -6.41 9.02 -33.41
N PRO A 54 -6.68 9.23 -32.12
CA PRO A 54 -6.32 10.49 -31.45
C PRO A 54 -4.79 10.63 -31.37
N HIS A 55 -4.28 11.81 -31.68
CA HIS A 55 -2.85 12.13 -31.49
C HIS A 55 -2.48 12.36 -30.01
N HIS A 56 -3.46 12.35 -29.09
CA HIS A 56 -3.26 12.64 -27.67
C HIS A 56 -3.92 11.59 -26.76
N TRP A 57 -3.09 10.75 -26.15
CA TRP A 57 -3.46 9.62 -25.28
C TRP A 57 -3.72 10.09 -23.84
N TRP A 58 -4.65 11.02 -23.64
CA TRP A 58 -4.87 11.68 -22.34
C TRP A 58 -5.21 10.71 -21.21
N PHE A 59 -5.81 9.55 -21.50
CA PHE A 59 -6.19 8.58 -20.46
C PHE A 59 -4.98 7.97 -19.75
N LEU A 60 -3.78 8.04 -20.34
CA LEU A 60 -2.55 7.59 -19.70
C LEU A 60 -2.22 8.40 -18.44
N TRP A 61 -2.59 9.69 -18.39
CA TRP A 61 -2.34 10.54 -17.22
C TRP A 61 -3.08 10.07 -15.96
N PRO A 62 -4.42 9.91 -15.97
CA PRO A 62 -5.12 9.34 -14.83
C PRO A 62 -4.74 7.87 -14.60
N ALA A 63 -4.49 7.08 -15.65
CA ALA A 63 -4.06 5.68 -15.51
C ALA A 63 -2.77 5.57 -14.70
N CYS A 64 -1.71 6.23 -15.14
CA CYS A 64 -0.40 6.19 -14.47
C CYS A 64 -0.45 6.83 -13.08
N SER A 65 -1.22 7.90 -12.89
CA SER A 65 -1.40 8.53 -11.56
C SER A 65 -2.12 7.60 -10.58
N TRP A 66 -3.20 6.94 -10.99
CA TRP A 66 -3.93 5.99 -10.15
C TRP A 66 -3.16 4.69 -9.91
N ALA A 67 -2.29 4.29 -10.85
CA ALA A 67 -1.43 3.12 -10.68
C ALA A 67 -0.55 3.26 -9.43
N VAL A 68 -0.07 4.47 -9.14
CA VAL A 68 0.69 4.77 -7.90
C VAL A 68 -0.15 4.42 -6.66
N GLY A 69 -1.41 4.86 -6.62
CA GLY A 69 -2.33 4.55 -5.52
C GLY A 69 -2.60 3.05 -5.39
N LEU A 70 -2.83 2.37 -6.51
CA LEU A 70 -3.04 0.92 -6.53
C LEU A 70 -1.83 0.16 -5.97
N VAL A 71 -0.62 0.54 -6.37
CA VAL A 71 0.63 -0.02 -5.84
C VAL A 71 0.70 0.15 -4.32
N MET A 72 0.31 1.30 -3.78
CA MET A 72 0.28 1.54 -2.33
C MET A 72 -0.74 0.65 -1.60
N HIS A 73 -1.93 0.43 -2.17
CA HIS A 73 -2.93 -0.48 -1.60
C HIS A 73 -2.44 -1.95 -1.60
N VAL A 74 -1.84 -2.40 -2.70
CA VAL A 74 -1.27 -3.74 -2.80
C VAL A 74 -0.10 -3.89 -1.83
N ALA A 75 0.82 -2.93 -1.78
CA ALA A 75 1.94 -2.91 -0.85
C ALA A 75 1.46 -3.00 0.62
N SER A 76 0.42 -2.26 0.98
CA SER A 76 -0.16 -2.31 2.33
C SER A 76 -0.63 -3.71 2.71
N TYR A 77 -1.24 -4.42 1.76
CA TYR A 77 -1.66 -5.79 1.97
C TYR A 77 -0.50 -6.78 2.03
N LEU A 78 0.52 -6.61 1.19
CA LEU A 78 1.73 -7.44 1.23
C LEU A 78 2.51 -7.26 2.53
N ILE A 79 2.64 -6.03 3.04
CA ILE A 79 3.25 -5.74 4.33
C ILE A 79 2.46 -6.40 5.46
N TRP A 80 1.12 -6.39 5.36
CA TRP A 80 0.27 -7.10 6.33
C TRP A 80 0.43 -8.63 6.24
N LEU A 81 0.46 -9.20 5.04
CA LEU A 81 0.69 -10.63 4.82
C LEU A 81 2.07 -11.08 5.31
N ALA A 82 3.09 -10.23 5.15
CA ALA A 82 4.44 -10.47 5.64
C ALA A 82 4.54 -10.41 7.18
N GLY A 83 3.45 -10.11 7.88
CA GLY A 83 3.40 -10.10 9.34
C GLY A 83 4.25 -8.98 9.95
N VAL A 84 4.60 -7.94 9.17
CA VAL A 84 5.32 -6.80 9.73
C VAL A 84 4.37 -6.10 10.69
N THR A 85 4.71 -6.07 11.98
CA THR A 85 3.86 -5.46 13.03
C THR A 85 4.37 -4.08 13.44
N SER A 86 5.70 -3.98 13.62
CA SER A 86 6.39 -2.76 14.06
C SER A 86 6.01 -1.56 13.21
N ARG A 87 5.52 -0.51 13.88
CA ARG A 87 5.09 0.74 13.25
C ARG A 87 6.24 1.40 12.49
N SER A 88 7.43 1.43 13.08
CA SER A 88 8.61 2.02 12.46
C SER A 88 8.99 1.29 11.17
N LYS A 89 9.05 -0.06 11.21
CA LYS A 89 9.34 -0.87 10.01
C LYS A 89 8.30 -0.65 8.91
N LYS A 90 7.01 -0.63 9.25
CA LYS A 90 5.94 -0.31 8.29
C LYS A 90 6.14 1.08 7.68
N GLY A 91 6.41 2.09 8.51
CA GLY A 91 6.64 3.46 8.08
C GLY A 91 7.79 3.55 7.07
N LEU A 92 8.90 2.87 7.36
CA LEU A 92 10.04 2.81 6.44
C LEU A 92 9.67 2.12 5.12
N LEU A 93 8.99 0.97 5.17
CA LEU A 93 8.56 0.25 3.96
C LEU A 93 7.63 1.11 3.09
N TYR A 94 6.63 1.76 3.70
CA TYR A 94 5.76 2.68 2.96
C TYR A 94 6.53 3.84 2.35
N HIS A 95 7.52 4.39 3.07
CA HIS A 95 8.34 5.49 2.56
C HIS A 95 9.21 5.06 1.37
N MET A 96 9.83 3.87 1.44
CA MET A 96 10.61 3.29 0.35
C MET A 96 9.74 3.00 -0.88
N ILE A 97 8.56 2.39 -0.68
CA ILE A 97 7.65 2.06 -1.78
C ILE A 97 7.11 3.33 -2.44
N ALA A 98 6.73 4.34 -1.63
CA ALA A 98 6.32 5.64 -2.15
C ALA A 98 7.47 6.31 -2.92
N TYR A 99 8.69 6.30 -2.38
CA TYR A 99 9.86 6.85 -3.04
C TYR A 99 10.08 6.22 -4.43
N ILE A 100 10.11 4.89 -4.52
CA ILE A 100 10.35 4.19 -5.79
C ILE A 100 9.19 4.45 -6.76
N THR A 101 7.96 4.28 -6.31
CA THR A 101 6.76 4.35 -7.17
C THR A 101 6.55 5.78 -7.70
N VAL A 102 6.62 6.78 -6.82
CA VAL A 102 6.41 8.18 -7.22
C VAL A 102 7.56 8.66 -8.10
N ASN A 103 8.82 8.39 -7.77
CA ASN A 103 9.93 8.85 -8.61
C ASN A 103 9.92 8.19 -9.99
N THR A 104 9.55 6.90 -10.09
CA THR A 104 9.33 6.23 -11.38
C THR A 104 8.24 6.95 -12.19
N TYR A 105 7.13 7.33 -11.54
CA TYR A 105 6.08 8.11 -12.17
C TYR A 105 6.56 9.50 -12.62
N LEU A 106 7.34 10.22 -11.81
CA LEU A 106 7.88 11.54 -12.19
C LEU A 106 8.84 11.45 -13.38
N ILE A 107 9.67 10.41 -13.45
CA ILE A 107 10.54 10.12 -14.61
C ILE A 107 9.69 9.86 -15.85
N PHE A 108 8.62 9.06 -15.71
CA PHE A 108 7.67 8.82 -16.79
C PHE A 108 7.02 10.13 -17.28
N VAL A 109 6.55 10.99 -16.36
CA VAL A 109 5.99 12.30 -16.72
C VAL A 109 7.03 13.14 -17.48
N TRP A 110 8.26 13.24 -16.98
CA TRP A 110 9.32 13.97 -17.66
C TRP A 110 9.59 13.45 -19.08
N TRP A 111 9.61 12.13 -19.27
CA TRP A 111 9.81 11.51 -20.58
C TRP A 111 8.65 11.80 -21.53
N MET A 112 7.41 11.64 -21.06
CA MET A 112 6.20 11.88 -21.85
C MET A 112 5.97 13.37 -22.18
N SER A 113 6.49 14.28 -21.35
CA SER A 113 6.40 15.73 -21.56
C SER A 113 7.51 16.29 -22.45
N GLY A 114 8.26 15.44 -23.16
CA GLY A 114 9.24 15.86 -24.17
C GLY A 114 10.69 15.92 -23.68
N SER A 115 11.00 15.36 -22.50
CA SER A 115 12.38 15.20 -22.01
C SER A 115 13.22 16.48 -22.00
N GLY A 116 12.59 17.62 -21.72
CA GLY A 116 13.29 18.89 -21.58
C GLY A 116 14.10 18.96 -20.29
N TYR A 117 14.01 20.09 -19.59
CA TYR A 117 14.71 20.29 -18.32
C TYR A 117 14.44 19.14 -17.32
N ILE A 118 15.50 18.55 -16.75
CA ILE A 118 15.45 17.33 -15.93
C ILE A 118 15.01 17.63 -14.48
N TRP A 119 13.79 18.13 -14.33
CA TRP A 119 13.26 18.59 -13.04
C TRP A 119 13.04 17.46 -12.03
N PHE A 120 12.85 16.21 -12.46
CA PHE A 120 12.58 15.10 -11.54
C PHE A 120 13.78 14.77 -10.63
N LEU A 121 15.00 15.23 -10.95
CA LEU A 121 16.17 15.04 -10.11
C LEU A 121 16.03 15.73 -8.75
N TYR A 122 15.31 16.86 -8.68
CA TYR A 122 15.09 17.58 -7.43
C TYR A 122 14.32 16.75 -6.40
N PRO A 123 13.09 16.24 -6.70
CA PRO A 123 12.42 15.34 -5.78
C PRO A 123 13.17 14.01 -5.61
N LEU A 124 13.83 13.48 -6.65
CA LEU A 124 14.58 12.23 -6.56
C LEU A 124 15.68 12.29 -5.49
N PHE A 125 16.54 13.31 -5.54
CA PHE A 125 17.64 13.45 -4.58
C PHE A 125 17.20 14.09 -3.27
N GLY A 126 16.35 15.11 -3.31
CA GLY A 126 15.84 15.77 -2.10
C GLY A 126 15.08 14.80 -1.19
N TRP A 127 14.24 13.96 -1.78
CA TRP A 127 13.51 12.94 -1.03
C TRP A 127 14.42 11.77 -0.61
N LEU A 128 15.43 11.40 -1.41
CA LEU A 128 16.37 10.34 -1.06
C LEU A 128 17.08 10.64 0.27
N VAL A 129 17.47 11.90 0.49
CA VAL A 129 18.06 12.33 1.76
C VAL A 129 17.10 12.10 2.92
N GLY A 130 15.83 12.49 2.77
CA GLY A 130 14.79 12.22 3.77
C GLY A 130 14.58 10.73 4.04
N LEU A 131 14.67 9.89 3.01
CA LEU A 131 14.58 8.43 3.15
C LEU A 131 15.78 7.86 3.92
N ILE A 132 17.00 8.31 3.62
CA ILE A 132 18.22 7.92 4.34
C ILE A 132 18.11 8.31 5.81
N ILE A 133 17.69 9.54 6.11
CA ILE A 133 17.48 10.01 7.49
C ILE A 133 16.45 9.14 8.22
N HIS A 134 15.32 8.85 7.59
CA HIS A 134 14.28 7.98 8.18
C HIS A 134 14.83 6.56 8.44
N SER A 135 15.63 6.02 7.52
CA SER A 135 16.24 4.70 7.65
C SER A 135 17.23 4.63 8.84
N VAL A 136 18.02 5.69 9.03
CA VAL A 136 19.02 5.76 10.11
C VAL A 136 18.36 6.00 11.47
N THR A 137 17.29 6.80 11.53
CA THR A 137 16.58 7.12 12.78
C THR A 137 15.71 5.98 13.30
N ILE A 138 15.30 5.03 12.44
CA ILE A 138 14.52 3.84 12.83
C ILE A 138 15.34 2.77 13.56
N ARG A 139 16.65 2.97 13.75
CA ARG A 139 17.47 2.05 14.52
C ARG A 139 16.89 1.89 15.93
N PRO A 140 16.48 0.68 16.33
CA PRO A 140 16.03 0.47 17.69
C PRO A 140 17.19 0.77 18.63
N LYS A 141 16.99 1.64 19.62
CA LYS A 141 17.84 1.59 20.82
C LYS A 141 17.68 0.19 21.39
N SER A 142 18.78 -0.54 21.55
CA SER A 142 18.76 -1.94 21.97
C SER A 142 17.89 -2.09 23.23
N GLY A 143 16.82 -2.89 23.15
CA GLY A 143 15.93 -3.19 24.28
C GLY A 143 14.68 -2.31 24.45
N GLU A 144 14.51 -1.22 23.69
CA GLU A 144 13.29 -0.40 23.78
C GLU A 144 12.19 -0.87 22.81
N MET A 145 11.14 -1.45 23.40
CA MET A 145 9.89 -1.77 22.69
C MET A 145 9.04 -0.51 22.56
N SER A 146 8.48 -0.23 21.36
CA SER A 146 7.64 0.96 21.19
C SER A 146 6.38 0.87 22.04
N TRP A 147 5.80 2.01 22.43
CA TRP A 147 4.57 2.06 23.24
C TRP A 147 3.42 1.25 22.63
N MET A 148 3.37 1.16 21.29
CA MET A 148 2.32 0.42 20.58
C MET A 148 2.61 -1.09 20.63
N ASP A 149 3.86 -1.49 20.44
CA ASP A 149 4.27 -2.90 20.55
C ASP A 149 4.01 -3.40 21.98
N LYS A 150 4.30 -2.59 23.00
CA LYS A 150 3.93 -2.86 24.41
C LYS A 150 2.43 -3.07 24.57
N LYS A 151 1.59 -2.18 24.02
CA LYS A 151 0.12 -2.36 24.07
C LYS A 151 -0.36 -3.62 23.36
N VAL A 152 0.25 -3.97 22.22
CA VAL A 152 -0.07 -5.22 21.52
C VAL A 152 0.26 -6.41 22.42
N GLU A 153 1.40 -6.38 23.10
CA GLU A 153 1.83 -7.44 24.01
C GLU A 153 0.95 -7.53 25.27
N ASP A 154 0.54 -6.39 25.83
CA ASP A 154 -0.43 -6.32 26.93
C ASP A 154 -1.79 -6.92 26.53
N GLU A 155 -2.32 -6.59 25.35
CA GLU A 155 -3.56 -7.16 24.84
C GLU A 155 -3.44 -8.67 24.59
N LEU A 156 -2.30 -9.12 24.04
CA LEU A 156 -2.01 -10.56 23.89
C LEU A 156 -1.96 -11.27 25.25
N ALA A 157 -1.38 -10.65 26.27
CA ALA A 157 -1.32 -11.21 27.62
C ALA A 157 -2.73 -11.33 28.24
N LYS A 158 -3.59 -10.31 28.07
CA LYS A 158 -4.99 -10.33 28.52
C LYS A 158 -5.79 -11.45 27.84
N ILE A 159 -5.63 -11.62 26.53
CA ILE A 159 -6.30 -12.69 25.77
C ILE A 159 -5.88 -14.06 26.32
N LYS A 160 -4.57 -14.30 26.50
CA LYS A 160 -4.05 -15.56 27.07
C LYS A 160 -4.58 -15.81 28.49
N ALA A 161 -4.60 -14.79 29.34
CA ALA A 161 -5.12 -14.91 30.71
C ALA A 161 -6.61 -15.28 30.73
N LYS A 162 -7.41 -14.67 29.85
CA LYS A 162 -8.83 -14.98 29.69
C LYS A 162 -9.04 -16.43 29.21
N GLU A 163 -8.27 -16.87 28.21
CA GLU A 163 -8.33 -18.25 27.71
C GLU A 163 -7.95 -19.28 28.79
N MET A 164 -6.91 -19.02 29.60
CA MET A 164 -6.53 -19.88 30.71
C MET A 164 -7.62 -19.97 31.78
N LYS A 165 -8.22 -18.84 32.16
CA LYS A 165 -9.32 -18.81 33.13
C LYS A 165 -10.53 -19.60 32.62
N GLU A 166 -10.88 -19.43 31.35
CA GLU A 166 -12.01 -20.15 30.73
C GLU A 166 -11.76 -21.66 30.70
N LYS A 167 -10.54 -22.12 30.37
CA LYS A 167 -10.17 -23.55 30.45
C LYS A 167 -10.31 -24.10 31.87
N SER A 168 -9.80 -23.37 32.87
CA SER A 168 -9.89 -23.78 34.28
C SER A 168 -11.33 -23.91 34.80
N LEU A 169 -12.25 -23.07 34.30
CA LEU A 169 -13.67 -23.13 34.65
C LEU A 169 -14.41 -24.29 33.96
N LYS A 170 -13.93 -24.74 32.80
CA LYS A 170 -14.53 -25.86 32.05
C LYS A 170 -14.05 -27.23 32.53
N GLY A 171 -13.19 -27.29 33.56
CA GLY A 171 -12.76 -28.56 34.17
C GLY A 171 -11.94 -29.46 33.23
N VAL A 172 -11.23 -28.87 32.26
CA VAL A 172 -10.26 -29.54 31.39
C VAL A 172 -8.84 -29.14 31.80
#